data_AF-X0WUZ1-F1
#
_entry.id   AF-X0WUZ1-F1
#
_cell.length_a   1.000
_cell.length_b   1.000
_cell.length_c   1.000
_cell.angle_alpha   90.00
_cell.angle_beta   90.00
_cell.angle_gamma   90.00
#
_symmetry.space_group_name_H-M   'P 1'
#
loop_
_entity.id
_entity.type
_entity.pdbx_description
1 polymer ?
#
loop_
_entity_poly.entity_id
_entity_poly.type
_entity_poly.pdbx_seq_one_letter_code
_entity_poly.pdbx_strand_id
1 'polypeptide(L)'
;TRAKEAIASLEQIKAAEYIYRYEENTYWASSGAGGIAEIAQINQELNLDLDRRIERNWDYAIIAPDATHFTATAERVGKAADNTITIDQDGTIDMSGWSP
;
A
#
# COMPACT_ATOMS: atom_id res chain seq x y z
N THR A 1 -4.52 -17.83 0.25
CA THR A 1 -4.90 -17.30 1.58
C THR A 1 -4.05 -16.10 1.92
N ARG A 2 -2.71 -16.21 1.94
CA ARG A 2 -1.81 -15.05 2.20
C ARG A 2 -1.82 -13.94 1.15
N ALA A 3 -1.84 -14.28 -0.14
CA ALA A 3 -1.95 -13.26 -1.20
C ALA A 3 -3.29 -12.51 -1.16
N LYS A 4 -4.37 -13.15 -0.69
CA LYS A 4 -5.68 -12.50 -0.54
C LYS A 4 -5.70 -11.49 0.61
N GLU A 5 -4.90 -11.73 1.66
CA GLU A 5 -4.70 -10.77 2.75
C GLU A 5 -4.04 -9.51 2.19
N ALA A 6 -2.87 -9.64 1.54
CA ALA A 6 -2.16 -8.53 0.93
C ALA A 6 -3.02 -7.73 -0.06
N ILE A 7 -3.79 -8.40 -0.93
CA ILE A 7 -4.69 -7.72 -1.88
C ILE A 7 -5.75 -6.90 -1.15
N ALA A 8 -6.37 -7.44 -0.10
CA ALA A 8 -7.38 -6.71 0.66
C ALA A 8 -6.79 -5.44 1.31
N SER A 9 -5.58 -5.54 1.86
CA SER A 9 -4.85 -4.42 2.46
C SER A 9 -4.44 -3.37 1.43
N LEU A 10 -3.99 -3.80 0.25
CA LEU A 10 -3.66 -2.92 -0.87
C LEU A 10 -4.90 -2.16 -1.39
N GLU A 11 -6.07 -2.80 -1.45
CA GLU A 11 -7.33 -2.13 -1.80
C GLU A 11 -7.74 -1.08 -0.74
N GLN A 12 -7.49 -1.35 0.55
CA GLN A 12 -7.71 -0.34 1.61
C GLN A 12 -6.77 0.86 1.46
N ILE A 13 -5.49 0.61 1.17
CA ILE A 13 -4.52 1.67 0.89
C ILE A 13 -4.97 2.51 -0.31
N LYS A 14 -5.41 1.88 -1.40
CA LYS A 14 -5.96 2.58 -2.57
C LYS A 14 -7.14 3.47 -2.17
N ALA A 15 -8.10 2.95 -1.42
CA ALA A 15 -9.25 3.74 -0.98
C ALA A 15 -8.82 4.98 -0.18
N ALA A 16 -7.81 4.84 0.70
CA ALA A 16 -7.21 5.94 1.43
C ALA A 16 -6.61 7.01 0.52
N GLU A 17 -5.77 6.59 -0.44
CA GLU A 17 -5.13 7.48 -1.41
C GLU A 17 -6.16 8.29 -2.21
N TYR A 18 -7.28 7.68 -2.58
CA TYR A 18 -8.36 8.37 -3.29
C TYR A 18 -9.07 9.42 -2.41
N ILE A 19 -9.28 9.13 -1.13
CA ILE A 19 -9.87 10.09 -0.19
C ILE A 19 -8.91 11.27 -0.01
N TYR A 20 -7.63 11.00 0.25
CA TYR A 20 -6.62 12.05 0.42
C TYR A 20 -6.50 12.93 -0.83
N ARG A 21 -6.45 12.32 -2.03
CA ARG A 21 -6.41 13.07 -3.29
C ARG A 21 -7.65 13.92 -3.52
N TYR A 22 -8.83 13.50 -3.06
CA TYR A 22 -10.03 14.31 -3.16
C TYR A 22 -9.94 15.60 -2.33
N GLU A 23 -9.25 15.56 -1.19
CA GLU A 23 -9.09 16.70 -0.29
C GLU A 23 -7.90 17.59 -0.67
N GLU A 24 -6.76 16.99 -1.00
CA GLU A 24 -5.47 17.67 -1.17
C GLU A 24 -5.02 17.80 -2.64
N ASN A 25 -5.77 17.20 -3.58
CA ASN A 25 -5.47 17.19 -5.01
C ASN A 25 -4.07 16.61 -5.35
N THR A 26 -3.56 15.72 -4.50
CA THR A 26 -2.32 14.94 -4.67
C THR A 26 -2.46 13.59 -3.96
N TYR A 27 -1.69 12.58 -4.39
CA TYR A 27 -1.51 11.37 -3.60
C TYR A 27 -0.54 11.59 -2.43
N TRP A 28 -0.67 10.78 -1.39
CA TRP A 28 0.23 10.79 -0.24
C TRP A 28 1.62 10.30 -0.68
N ALA A 29 2.67 10.71 0.02
CA ALA A 29 4.07 10.45 -0.34
C ALA A 29 4.53 11.04 -1.69
N SER A 30 3.82 12.04 -2.24
CA SER A 30 4.20 12.72 -3.49
C SER A 30 5.51 13.53 -3.38
N SER A 31 6.01 13.77 -2.16
CA SER A 31 7.29 14.42 -1.88
C SER A 31 8.49 13.46 -1.70
N GLY A 32 8.30 12.15 -1.83
CA GLY A 32 9.37 11.15 -1.67
C GLY A 32 8.86 9.85 -1.04
N ALA A 33 9.63 8.76 -1.22
CA ALA A 33 9.24 7.41 -0.81
C ALA A 33 8.87 7.34 0.69
N GLY A 34 7.59 7.06 0.94
CA GLY A 34 7.03 6.94 2.28
C GLY A 34 7.23 5.56 2.87
N GLY A 35 7.98 5.48 3.98
CA GLY A 35 8.16 4.24 4.73
C GLY A 35 6.98 3.92 5.66
N ILE A 36 7.17 2.93 6.54
CA ILE A 36 6.19 2.46 7.55
C ILE A 36 5.63 3.60 8.45
N ALA A 37 6.39 4.68 8.65
CA ALA A 37 5.96 5.84 9.43
C ALA A 37 4.80 6.61 8.78
N GLU A 38 4.74 6.64 7.45
CA GLU A 38 3.70 7.35 6.70
C GLU A 38 2.42 6.52 6.57
N ILE A 39 2.52 5.19 6.52
CA ILE A 39 1.34 4.30 6.62
C ILE A 39 0.68 4.42 8.00
N ALA A 40 1.46 4.63 9.07
CA ALA A 40 0.90 4.91 10.38
C ALA A 40 0.13 6.25 10.41
N GLN A 41 0.59 7.27 9.67
CA GLN A 41 -0.15 8.52 9.49
C GLN A 41 -1.39 8.34 8.61
N ILE A 42 -1.31 7.63 7.49
CA ILE A 42 -2.50 7.28 6.68
C ILE A 42 -3.54 6.53 7.51
N ASN A 43 -3.13 5.55 8.31
CA ASN A 43 -4.03 4.85 9.22
C ASN A 43 -4.61 5.78 10.30
N GLN A 44 -3.82 6.73 10.80
CA GLN A 44 -4.23 7.67 11.85
C GLN A 44 -5.12 8.81 11.33
N GLU A 45 -4.87 9.30 10.11
CA GLU A 45 -5.57 10.43 9.48
C GLU A 45 -6.81 9.97 8.70
N LEU A 46 -6.79 8.78 8.11
CA LEU A 46 -7.90 8.21 7.35
C LEU A 46 -8.68 7.13 8.13
N ASN A 47 -8.32 6.93 9.41
CA ASN A 47 -8.96 5.98 10.34
C ASN A 47 -9.05 4.54 9.78
N LEU A 48 -8.02 4.12 9.06
CA LEU A 48 -7.88 2.76 8.57
C LEU A 48 -7.27 1.86 9.65
N ASP A 49 -7.90 0.71 9.88
CA ASP A 49 -7.35 -0.34 10.75
C ASP A 49 -6.70 -1.43 9.87
N LEU A 50 -5.59 -1.06 9.21
CA LEU A 50 -4.66 -2.08 8.70
C LEU A 50 -4.09 -2.78 9.93
N ASP A 51 -4.69 -3.92 10.29
CA ASP A 51 -4.41 -4.62 11.53
C ASP A 51 -2.95 -5.08 11.58
N ARG A 52 -2.13 -4.26 12.24
CA ARG A 52 -0.69 -4.48 12.45
C ARG A 52 -0.39 -5.76 13.24
N ARG A 53 -1.39 -6.40 13.86
CA ARG A 53 -1.24 -7.66 14.60
C ARG A 53 -1.61 -8.89 13.77
N ILE A 54 -2.52 -8.76 12.79
CA ILE A 54 -2.88 -9.84 11.85
C ILE A 54 -1.94 -9.88 10.64
N GLU A 55 -1.40 -8.75 10.21
CA GLU A 55 -0.54 -8.67 9.01
C GLU A 55 0.96 -8.84 9.29
N ARG A 56 1.35 -9.66 10.27
CA ARG A 56 2.77 -10.04 10.49
C ARG A 56 3.46 -10.68 9.28
N ASN A 57 2.70 -10.98 8.22
CA ASN A 57 3.21 -11.60 7.01
C ASN A 57 3.66 -10.58 5.96
N TRP A 58 3.30 -9.29 6.07
CA TRP A 58 3.48 -8.32 4.99
C TRP A 58 3.96 -6.96 5.51
N ASP A 59 4.99 -6.43 4.86
CA ASP A 59 5.41 -5.03 4.97
C ASP A 59 4.84 -4.26 3.77
N TYR A 60 4.38 -3.03 3.98
CA TYR A 60 3.81 -2.22 2.90
C TYR A 60 4.62 -0.95 2.69
N ALA A 61 4.63 -0.47 1.45
CA ALA A 61 5.25 0.79 1.05
C ALA A 61 4.39 1.47 -0.02
N ILE A 62 4.39 2.80 -0.03
CA ILE A 62 3.66 3.61 -1.01
C ILE A 62 4.66 4.55 -1.68
N ILE A 63 4.58 4.64 -3.01
CA ILE A 63 5.36 5.57 -3.81
C ILE A 63 4.39 6.34 -4.69
N ALA A 64 4.34 7.66 -4.53
CA ALA A 64 3.63 8.56 -5.44
C ALA A 64 4.66 9.42 -6.18
N PRO A 65 5.00 9.13 -7.44
CA PRO A 65 5.97 9.94 -8.18
C PRO A 65 5.44 11.35 -8.53
N ASP A 66 4.12 11.53 -8.53
CA ASP A 66 3.44 12.80 -8.79
C ASP A 66 2.03 12.83 -8.17
N ALA A 67 1.29 13.91 -8.38
CA ALA A 67 -0.06 14.12 -7.83
C ALA A 67 -1.16 13.24 -8.45
N THR A 68 -0.83 12.46 -9.48
CA THR A 68 -1.78 11.69 -10.31
C THR A 68 -1.46 10.21 -10.40
N HIS A 69 -0.31 9.76 -9.89
CA HIS A 69 0.09 8.37 -9.89
C HIS A 69 0.57 7.94 -8.51
N PHE A 70 0.25 6.71 -8.13
CA PHE A 70 0.88 6.04 -6.99
C PHE A 70 1.00 4.54 -7.25
N THR A 71 1.87 3.90 -6.49
CA THR A 71 1.96 2.44 -6.40
C THR A 71 2.11 2.06 -4.95
N ALA A 72 1.25 1.17 -4.48
CA ALA A 72 1.41 0.53 -3.18
C ALA A 72 1.94 -0.89 -3.38
N THR A 73 2.92 -1.27 -2.55
CA THR A 73 3.58 -2.58 -2.57
C THR A 73 3.31 -3.29 -1.26
N ALA A 74 3.00 -4.58 -1.32
CA ALA A 74 3.00 -5.52 -0.21
C ALA A 74 4.17 -6.50 -0.39
N GLU A 75 5.14 -6.48 0.51
CA GLU A 75 6.31 -7.36 0.52
C GLU A 75 6.17 -8.40 1.63
N ARG A 76 6.39 -9.69 1.31
CA ARG A 76 6.23 -10.75 2.29
C ARG A 76 7.38 -10.79 3.30
N VAL A 77 7.06 -10.53 4.57
CA VAL A 77 8.01 -10.58 5.69
C VAL A 77 8.69 -11.96 5.77
N GLY A 78 10.02 -11.95 5.89
CA GLY A 78 10.83 -13.16 6.08
C GLY A 78 10.92 -14.06 4.84
N LYS A 79 10.56 -13.57 3.66
CA LYS A 79 10.88 -14.19 2.37
C LYS A 79 11.82 -13.29 1.57
N ALA A 80 12.39 -13.84 0.50
CA ALA A 80 13.18 -13.04 -0.42
C ALA A 80 12.30 -11.93 -1.03
N ALA A 81 12.91 -10.78 -1.34
CA ALA A 81 12.26 -9.54 -1.82
C ALA A 81 11.41 -9.72 -3.10
N ASP A 82 11.55 -10.87 -3.74
CA ASP A 82 10.81 -11.45 -4.86
C ASP A 82 9.53 -12.17 -4.40
N ASN A 83 8.86 -11.63 -3.37
CA ASN A 83 7.50 -12.02 -2.95
C ASN A 83 6.65 -10.78 -2.72
N THR A 84 6.47 -10.01 -3.78
CA THR A 84 5.75 -8.75 -3.79
C THR A 84 4.45 -8.83 -4.56
N ILE A 85 3.47 -8.08 -4.09
CA ILE A 85 2.22 -7.81 -4.79
C ILE A 85 2.06 -6.30 -4.81
N THR A 86 1.67 -5.71 -5.93
CA THR A 86 1.45 -4.27 -6.03
C THR A 86 0.05 -3.94 -6.51
N ILE A 87 -0.40 -2.72 -6.19
CA ILE A 87 -1.58 -2.10 -6.78
C ILE A 87 -1.21 -0.68 -7.24
N ASP A 88 -1.71 -0.27 -8.39
CA ASP A 88 -1.56 1.10 -8.90
C ASP A 88 -2.80 1.97 -8.61
N GLN A 89 -2.74 3.25 -9.02
CA GLN A 89 -3.86 4.17 -8.86
C GLN A 89 -5.15 3.71 -9.55
N ASP A 90 -5.07 2.91 -10.61
CA ASP A 90 -6.23 2.43 -11.34
C ASP A 90 -6.83 1.17 -10.69
N GLY A 91 -6.11 0.52 -9.78
CA GLY A 91 -6.49 -0.75 -9.16
C GLY A 91 -5.98 -1.97 -9.90
N THR A 92 -5.03 -1.79 -10.82
CA THR A 92 -4.35 -2.91 -11.46
C THR A 92 -3.48 -3.60 -10.42
N ILE A 93 -3.77 -4.87 -10.17
CA ILE A 93 -2.97 -5.70 -9.26
C ILE A 93 -1.90 -6.43 -10.09
N ASP A 94 -0.64 -6.25 -9.73
CA ASP A 94 0.47 -7.06 -10.26
C ASP A 94 0.93 -8.08 -9.21
N MET A 95 0.97 -9.35 -9.62
CA MET A 95 1.42 -10.49 -8.83
C MET A 95 2.61 -11.20 -9.48
N SER A 96 3.24 -10.60 -10.50
CA SER A 96 4.40 -11.18 -11.20
C SER A 96 5.60 -11.42 -10.28
N GLY A 97 5.71 -10.60 -9.23
CA GLY A 97 6.68 -10.74 -8.15
C GLY A 97 6.25 -11.71 -7.03
N TRP A 98 5.13 -12.42 -7.13
CA TRP A 98 4.62 -13.31 -6.07
C TRP A 98 4.79 -14.79 -6.40
N SER A 99 5.36 -15.58 -5.47
CA SER A 99 5.40 -17.04 -5.53
C SER A 99 4.67 -17.67 -4.32
N PRO A 100 3.71 -18.60 -4.54
CA PRO A 100 2.94 -19.22 -3.46
C PRO A 100 3.74 -20.12 -2.51
#